data_AF-F2DZN6-F1
#
_entry.id   AF-F2DZN6-F1
#
_cell.length_a   1.000
_cell.length_b   1.000
_cell.length_c   1.000
_cell.angle_alpha   90.00
_cell.angle_beta   90.00
_cell.angle_gamma   90.00
#
_symmetry.space_group_name_H-M   'P 1'
#
loop_
_entity.id
_entity.type
_entity.pdbx_description
1 polymer ?
#
loop_
_entity_poly.entity_id
_entity_poly.type
_entity_poly.pdbx_seq_one_letter_code
_entity_poly.pdbx_strand_id
1 'polypeptide(L)'
;MPSLQTLLLLVSSGIMIMTGSAYLKGHLTNDFAALRSLFLEQIGDACTTSECWFTLGIFMSLLYSSLAIIGFVAAFFFGQFEQSVVLGVFAYTNLVMAGIRQFVMPARLYRPGSTVSVTLTQVVVGLCSVVAIVLSVRSRKNKTN
;
A
#
# COMPACT_ATOMS: atom_id res chain seq x y z
N MET A 1 21.74 -6.17 15.18
CA MET A 1 20.66 -5.18 14.95
C MET A 1 20.10 -5.41 13.55
N PRO A 2 18.76 -5.46 13.37
CA PRO A 2 18.16 -5.61 12.04
C PRO A 2 18.56 -4.42 11.16
N SER A 3 18.73 -4.67 9.86
CA SER A 3 19.02 -3.59 8.91
C SER A 3 17.80 -2.66 8.76
N LEU A 4 18.01 -1.41 8.33
CA LEU A 4 16.92 -0.47 8.04
C LEU A 4 15.89 -1.07 7.06
N GLN A 5 16.35 -1.83 6.07
CA GLN A 5 15.47 -2.50 5.09
C GLN A 5 14.61 -3.58 5.74
N THR A 6 15.22 -4.40 6.60
CA THR A 6 14.52 -5.43 7.36
C THR A 6 13.48 -4.80 8.27
N LEU A 7 13.83 -3.71 8.97
CA LEU A 7 12.88 -3.01 9.84
C LEU A 7 11.70 -2.44 9.04
N LEU A 8 11.97 -1.79 7.90
CA LEU A 8 10.92 -1.24 7.04
C LEU A 8 10.03 -2.33 6.46
N LEU A 9 10.59 -3.45 6.01
CA LEU A 9 9.81 -4.59 5.53
C LEU A 9 8.92 -5.16 6.64
N LEU A 10 9.45 -5.36 7.85
CA LEU A 10 8.66 -5.86 8.98
C LEU A 10 7.51 -4.91 9.35
N VAL A 11 7.77 -3.60 9.40
CA VAL A 11 6.74 -2.60 9.70
C VAL A 11 5.69 -2.55 8.58
N SER A 12 6.12 -2.47 7.32
CA SER A 12 5.19 -2.46 6.17
C SER A 12 4.36 -3.73 6.09
N SER A 13 4.98 -4.91 6.25
CA SER A 13 4.28 -6.19 6.27
C SER A 13 3.32 -6.31 7.45
N GLY A 14 3.72 -5.85 8.64
CA GLY A 14 2.84 -5.84 9.82
C GLY A 14 1.59 -5.01 9.58
N ILE A 15 1.74 -3.80 9.02
CA ILE A 15 0.60 -2.95 8.64
C ILE A 15 -0.29 -3.66 7.62
N MET A 16 0.29 -4.23 6.56
CA MET A 16 -0.48 -4.93 5.52
C MET A 16 -1.24 -6.14 6.06
N ILE A 17 -0.64 -6.92 6.97
CA ILE A 17 -1.33 -8.08 7.59
C ILE A 17 -2.48 -7.61 8.49
N MET A 18 -2.30 -6.52 9.25
CA MET A 18 -3.37 -5.95 10.07
C MET A 18 -4.51 -5.45 9.18
N THR A 19 -4.20 -4.75 8.08
CA THR A 19 -5.19 -4.26 7.12
C THR A 19 -5.92 -5.43 6.44
N GLY A 20 -5.20 -6.42 5.91
CA GLY A 20 -5.79 -7.60 5.28
C GLY A 20 -6.68 -8.40 6.24
N SER A 21 -6.20 -8.65 7.46
CA SER A 21 -6.97 -9.34 8.49
C SER A 21 -8.22 -8.58 8.91
N ALA A 22 -8.15 -7.24 8.97
CA ALA A 22 -9.30 -6.42 9.29
C ALA A 22 -10.36 -6.47 8.18
N TYR A 23 -9.96 -6.52 6.90
CA TYR A 23 -10.88 -6.79 5.80
C TYR A 23 -11.50 -8.20 5.88
N LEU A 24 -10.70 -9.23 6.17
CA LEU A 24 -11.19 -10.61 6.25
C LEU A 24 -12.19 -10.83 7.39
N LYS A 25 -11.95 -10.18 8.54
CA LYS A 25 -12.83 -10.26 9.72
C LYS A 25 -14.04 -9.33 9.64
N GLY A 26 -14.17 -8.54 8.56
CA GLY A 26 -15.22 -7.53 8.42
C GLY A 26 -15.09 -6.34 9.36
N HIS A 27 -13.94 -6.16 10.02
CA HIS A 27 -13.65 -4.98 10.85
C HIS A 27 -13.34 -3.74 9.98
N LEU A 28 -12.84 -3.97 8.76
CA LEU A 28 -12.78 -2.99 7.69
C LEU A 28 -13.68 -3.49 6.55
N THR A 29 -14.55 -2.62 6.08
CA THR A 29 -15.40 -2.87 4.91
C THR A 29 -15.03 -1.85 3.83
N ASN A 30 -14.93 -2.31 2.59
CA ASN A 30 -15.00 -1.39 1.46
C ASN A 30 -16.49 -1.17 1.20
N ASP A 31 -17.18 -0.45 2.09
CA ASP A 31 -18.56 -0.02 1.86
C ASP A 31 -18.61 1.49 1.69
N PHE A 32 -19.74 1.97 1.16
CA PHE A 32 -19.88 3.40 0.94
C PHE A 32 -19.87 4.19 2.25
N ALA A 33 -20.36 3.63 3.37
CA ALA A 33 -20.42 4.35 4.64
C ALA A 33 -19.01 4.70 5.17
N ALA A 34 -18.09 3.74 5.13
CA ALA A 34 -16.69 3.92 5.50
C ALA A 34 -15.94 4.86 4.52
N LEU A 35 -16.30 4.81 3.24
CA LEU A 35 -15.65 5.58 2.18
C LEU A 35 -16.38 6.88 1.82
N ARG A 36 -17.43 7.25 2.56
CA ARG A 36 -18.29 8.39 2.25
C ARG A 36 -17.53 9.71 2.26
N SER A 37 -16.48 9.81 3.08
CA SER A 37 -15.57 10.96 3.13
C SER A 37 -14.70 11.11 1.88
N LEU A 38 -14.57 10.03 1.09
CA LEU A 38 -13.71 9.97 -0.09
C LEU A 38 -14.49 10.14 -1.39
N PHE A 39 -15.64 9.49 -1.52
CA PHE A 39 -16.41 9.45 -2.78
C PHE A 39 -17.74 10.21 -2.70
N LEU A 40 -18.25 10.60 -3.87
CA LEU A 40 -19.62 11.11 -4.01
C LEU A 40 -20.65 9.96 -3.99
N GLU A 41 -21.90 10.28 -3.65
CA GLU A 41 -23.00 9.30 -3.47
C GLU A 41 -23.29 8.47 -4.73
N GLN A 42 -23.05 9.02 -5.93
CA GLN A 42 -23.21 8.30 -7.20
C GLN A 42 -22.36 7.02 -7.30
N ILE A 43 -21.16 7.01 -6.73
CA ILE A 43 -20.30 5.82 -6.65
C ILE A 43 -20.86 4.83 -5.63
N GLY A 44 -21.37 5.34 -4.50
CA GLY A 44 -22.02 4.57 -3.47
C GLY A 44 -23.17 3.73 -4.02
N ASP A 45 -24.07 4.36 -4.76
CA ASP A 45 -25.26 3.71 -5.31
C ASP A 45 -24.89 2.66 -6.37
N ALA A 46 -24.00 3.00 -7.30
CA ALA A 46 -23.55 2.10 -8.36
C ALA A 46 -22.88 0.83 -7.80
N CYS A 47 -22.01 0.98 -6.80
CA CYS A 47 -21.31 -0.18 -6.23
C CYS A 47 -22.11 -0.96 -5.20
N THR A 48 -23.10 -0.35 -4.56
CA THR A 48 -24.02 -1.07 -3.66
C THR A 48 -24.98 -1.95 -4.46
N THR A 49 -25.53 -1.42 -5.56
CA THR A 49 -26.43 -2.18 -6.43
C THR A 49 -25.74 -3.34 -7.14
N SER A 50 -24.46 -3.21 -7.48
CA SER A 50 -23.70 -4.26 -8.18
C SER A 50 -22.87 -5.16 -7.24
N GLU A 51 -23.04 -5.05 -5.93
CA GLU A 51 -22.26 -5.77 -4.89
C GLU A 51 -20.72 -5.61 -5.00
N CYS A 52 -20.26 -4.58 -5.71
CA CYS A 52 -18.85 -4.33 -6.01
C CYS A 52 -18.00 -4.23 -4.72
N TRP A 53 -18.60 -3.64 -3.69
CA TRP A 53 -18.01 -3.42 -2.37
C TRP A 53 -17.51 -4.70 -1.71
N PHE A 54 -18.31 -5.77 -1.78
CA PHE A 54 -17.98 -7.05 -1.17
C PHE A 54 -16.82 -7.73 -1.90
N THR A 55 -16.90 -7.81 -3.24
CA THR A 55 -15.82 -8.37 -4.07
C THR A 55 -14.51 -7.61 -3.88
N LEU A 56 -14.58 -6.28 -3.81
CA LEU A 56 -13.41 -5.44 -3.59
C LEU A 56 -12.80 -5.64 -2.20
N GLY A 57 -13.63 -5.85 -1.17
CA GLY A 57 -13.18 -6.20 0.19
C GLY A 57 -12.35 -7.49 0.22
N ILE A 58 -12.88 -8.57 -0.37
CA ILE A 58 -12.17 -9.87 -0.45
C ILE A 58 -10.87 -9.72 -1.25
N PHE A 59 -10.93 -9.06 -2.41
CA PHE A 59 -9.75 -8.86 -3.25
C PHE A 59 -8.64 -8.09 -2.51
N MET A 60 -9.00 -6.99 -1.84
CA MET A 60 -8.04 -6.19 -1.07
C MET A 60 -7.47 -6.98 0.12
N SER A 61 -8.30 -7.76 0.82
CA SER A 61 -7.86 -8.65 1.90
C SER A 61 -6.77 -9.62 1.44
N LEU A 62 -7.02 -10.34 0.35
CA LEU A 62 -6.09 -11.30 -0.23
C LEU A 62 -4.81 -10.61 -0.70
N LEU A 63 -4.94 -9.48 -1.41
CA LEU A 63 -3.79 -8.70 -1.89
C LEU A 63 -2.88 -8.26 -0.75
N TYR A 64 -3.41 -7.60 0.29
CA TYR A 64 -2.60 -7.14 1.41
C TYR A 64 -1.99 -8.29 2.20
N SER A 65 -2.73 -9.39 2.38
CA SER A 65 -2.21 -10.57 3.08
C SER A 65 -1.07 -11.22 2.30
N SER A 66 -1.19 -11.37 0.97
CA SER A 66 -0.12 -11.90 0.12
C SER A 66 1.12 -11.02 0.13
N LEU A 67 0.97 -9.70 0.02
CA LEU A 67 2.09 -8.76 0.10
C LEU A 67 2.78 -8.80 1.47
N ALA A 68 2.00 -8.89 2.55
CA ALA A 68 2.53 -9.02 3.90
C ALA A 68 3.38 -10.29 4.06
N ILE A 69 2.88 -11.44 3.58
CA ILE A 69 3.60 -12.72 3.60
C ILE A 69 4.91 -12.59 2.82
N ILE A 70 4.88 -12.06 1.60
CA ILE A 70 6.09 -11.86 0.78
C ILE A 70 7.10 -10.99 1.53
N GLY A 71 6.67 -9.89 2.14
CA GLY A 71 7.57 -9.01 2.88
C GLY A 71 8.12 -9.64 4.16
N PHE A 72 7.36 -10.48 4.87
CA PHE A 72 7.86 -11.25 6.00
C PHE A 72 8.90 -12.28 5.55
N VAL A 73 8.62 -13.03 4.49
CA VAL A 73 9.57 -14.00 3.96
C VAL A 73 10.85 -13.30 3.52
N ALA A 74 10.75 -12.15 2.83
CA ALA A 74 11.87 -11.29 2.46
C ALA A 74 12.70 -10.82 3.67
N ALA A 75 12.04 -10.42 4.75
CA ALA A 75 12.69 -9.92 5.95
C ALA A 75 13.49 -11.00 6.69
N PHE A 76 12.99 -12.24 6.75
CA PHE A 76 13.59 -13.31 7.55
C PHE A 76 14.54 -14.23 6.78
N PHE A 77 14.24 -14.54 5.53
CA PHE A 77 14.91 -15.63 4.81
C PHE A 77 15.85 -15.17 3.70
N PHE A 78 15.76 -13.90 3.27
CA PHE A 78 16.49 -13.43 2.12
C PHE A 78 17.53 -12.35 2.44
N GLY A 79 18.51 -12.22 1.54
CA GLY A 79 19.55 -11.22 1.61
C GLY A 79 19.03 -9.80 1.34
N GLN A 80 19.90 -8.81 1.54
CA GLN A 80 19.51 -7.43 1.37
C GLN A 80 19.18 -7.06 -0.09
N PHE A 81 19.60 -7.84 -1.09
CA PHE A 81 19.25 -7.57 -2.49
C PHE A 81 17.77 -7.84 -2.72
N GLU A 82 17.30 -9.03 -2.35
CA GLU A 82 15.91 -9.46 -2.43
C GLU A 82 15.00 -8.54 -1.61
N GLN A 83 15.45 -8.14 -0.42
CA GLN A 83 14.74 -7.16 0.41
C GLN A 83 14.55 -5.81 -0.31
N SER A 84 15.57 -5.36 -1.06
CA SER A 84 15.49 -4.14 -1.86
C SER A 84 14.51 -4.28 -3.02
N VAL A 85 14.44 -5.47 -3.65
CA VAL A 85 13.47 -5.76 -4.71
C VAL A 85 12.04 -5.71 -4.17
N VAL A 86 11.77 -6.35 -3.04
CA VAL A 86 10.42 -6.33 -2.42
C VAL A 86 10.02 -4.91 -1.99
N LEU A 87 10.93 -4.15 -1.36
CA LEU A 87 10.69 -2.73 -1.07
C LEU A 87 10.46 -1.91 -2.34
N GLY A 88 11.16 -2.23 -3.43
CA GLY A 88 10.98 -1.60 -4.74
C GLY A 88 9.58 -1.84 -5.31
N VAL A 89 9.06 -3.06 -5.19
CA VAL A 89 7.69 -3.39 -5.57
C VAL A 89 6.68 -2.60 -4.73
N PHE A 90 6.90 -2.49 -3.41
CA PHE A 90 6.02 -1.70 -2.54
C PHE A 90 6.05 -0.21 -2.91
N ALA A 91 7.24 0.33 -3.20
CA ALA A 91 7.40 1.70 -3.65
C ALA A 91 6.66 1.95 -4.96
N TYR A 92 6.88 1.08 -5.95
CA TYR A 92 6.23 1.14 -7.26
C TYR A 92 4.71 1.11 -7.13
N THR A 93 4.15 0.16 -6.39
CA THR A 93 2.70 0.03 -6.19
C THR A 93 2.10 1.30 -5.60
N ASN A 94 2.73 1.88 -4.57
CA ASN A 94 2.23 3.12 -3.96
C ASN A 94 2.28 4.32 -4.92
N LEU A 95 3.38 4.48 -5.64
CA LEU A 95 3.55 5.58 -6.61
C LEU A 95 2.60 5.44 -7.80
N VAL A 96 2.38 4.21 -8.29
CA VAL A 96 1.43 3.94 -9.37
C VAL A 96 0.01 4.17 -8.92
N MET A 97 -0.39 3.72 -7.71
CA MET A 97 -1.72 4.01 -7.19
C MET A 97 -1.96 5.51 -7.05
N ALA A 98 -0.96 6.26 -6.58
CA ALA A 98 -1.03 7.71 -6.51
C ALA A 98 -1.17 8.34 -7.90
N GLY A 99 -0.38 7.89 -8.88
CA GLY A 99 -0.43 8.35 -10.26
C GLY A 99 -1.77 8.05 -10.94
N ILE A 100 -2.27 6.82 -10.84
CA ILE A 100 -3.58 6.42 -11.37
C ILE A 100 -4.68 7.28 -10.73
N ARG A 101 -4.64 7.48 -9.41
CA ARG A 101 -5.65 8.32 -8.73
C ARG A 101 -5.62 9.77 -9.23
N GLN A 102 -4.43 10.32 -9.44
CA GLN A 102 -4.28 11.73 -9.82
C GLN A 102 -4.53 12.01 -11.30
N PHE A 103 -4.14 11.09 -12.19
CA PHE A 103 -4.08 11.34 -13.64
C PHE A 103 -5.10 10.53 -14.45
N VAL A 104 -5.59 9.41 -13.93
CA VAL A 104 -6.50 8.51 -14.67
C VAL A 104 -7.91 8.57 -14.11
N MET A 105 -8.05 8.57 -12.79
CA MET A 105 -9.37 8.54 -12.17
C MET A 105 -10.09 9.90 -12.30
N PRO A 106 -11.36 9.93 -12.74
CA PRO A 106 -12.10 11.17 -12.86
C PRO A 106 -12.27 11.86 -11.51
N ALA A 107 -11.71 13.06 -11.36
CA ALA A 107 -11.76 13.84 -10.12
C ALA A 107 -13.19 14.07 -9.61
N ARG A 108 -14.17 14.14 -10.54
CA ARG A 108 -15.61 14.27 -10.23
C ARG A 108 -16.19 13.14 -9.37
N LEU A 109 -15.50 12.01 -9.23
CA LEU A 109 -15.96 10.89 -8.41
C LEU A 109 -15.58 11.04 -6.93
N TYR A 110 -14.67 11.97 -6.62
CA TYR A 110 -14.16 12.22 -5.28
C TYR A 110 -14.78 13.47 -4.67
N ARG A 111 -14.85 13.49 -3.34
CA ARG A 111 -15.10 14.73 -2.62
C ARG A 111 -13.90 15.69 -2.74
N PRO A 112 -14.13 17.03 -2.74
CA PRO A 112 -13.05 18.00 -2.80
C PRO A 112 -12.00 17.79 -1.69
N GLY A 113 -10.72 17.77 -2.05
CA GLY A 113 -9.60 17.62 -1.11
C GLY A 113 -9.27 16.18 -0.68
N SER A 114 -10.22 15.25 -0.80
CA SER A 114 -10.05 13.84 -0.40
C SER A 114 -9.02 13.11 -1.26
N THR A 115 -9.04 13.35 -2.57
CA THR A 115 -8.10 12.77 -3.53
C THR A 115 -6.66 13.17 -3.20
N VAL A 116 -6.45 14.44 -2.85
CA VAL A 116 -5.12 14.99 -2.57
C VAL A 116 -4.52 14.34 -1.31
N SER A 117 -5.30 14.20 -0.24
CA SER A 117 -4.83 13.63 1.03
C SER A 117 -4.38 12.16 0.88
N VAL A 118 -5.18 11.32 0.22
CA VAL A 118 -4.83 9.90 0.03
C VAL A 118 -3.69 9.73 -0.97
N THR A 119 -3.65 10.55 -2.02
CA THR A 119 -2.53 10.56 -2.98
C THR A 119 -1.23 10.98 -2.28
N LEU A 120 -1.26 12.03 -1.45
CA LEU A 120 -0.08 12.50 -0.72
C LEU A 120 0.48 11.40 0.19
N THR A 121 -0.38 10.73 0.95
CA THR A 121 0.03 9.61 1.81
C THR A 121 0.75 8.53 1.02
N GLN A 122 0.19 8.11 -0.12
CA GLN A 122 0.80 7.08 -0.98
C GLN A 122 2.12 7.54 -1.60
N VAL A 123 2.22 8.81 -2.02
CA VAL A 123 3.47 9.38 -2.52
C VAL A 123 4.55 9.37 -1.43
N VAL A 124 4.22 9.82 -0.21
CA VAL A 124 5.15 9.85 0.92
C VAL A 124 5.66 8.44 1.23
N VAL A 125 4.76 7.46 1.35
CA VAL A 125 5.15 6.07 1.60
C VAL A 125 6.04 5.53 0.48
N GLY A 126 5.66 5.75 -0.78
CA GLY A 126 6.45 5.33 -1.94
C GLY A 126 7.86 5.93 -1.96
N LEU A 127 7.97 7.24 -1.72
CA LEU A 127 9.26 7.94 -1.69
C LEU A 127 10.13 7.48 -0.51
N CYS A 128 9.56 7.30 0.69
CA CYS A 128 10.29 6.78 1.84
C CYS A 128 10.91 5.40 1.54
N SER A 129 10.17 4.52 0.86
CA SER A 129 10.69 3.21 0.41
C SER A 129 11.85 3.36 -0.58
N VAL A 130 11.76 4.29 -1.56
CA VAL A 130 12.88 4.58 -2.50
C VAL A 130 14.11 5.10 -1.77
N VAL A 131 13.94 6.07 -0.86
CA VAL A 131 15.04 6.64 -0.09
C VAL A 131 15.75 5.56 0.73
N ALA A 132 14.99 4.66 1.37
CA ALA A 132 15.55 3.55 2.12
C ALA A 132 16.39 2.60 1.25
N ILE A 133 15.93 2.31 0.03
CA ILE A 133 16.70 1.52 -0.95
C ILE A 133 18.01 2.24 -1.29
N VAL A 134 17.94 3.52 -1.66
CA VAL A 134 19.12 4.32 -2.05
C VAL A 134 20.15 4.43 -0.92
N LEU A 135 19.70 4.71 0.30
CA LEU A 135 20.57 4.78 1.47
C LEU A 135 21.27 3.44 1.75
N SER A 136 20.55 2.34 1.57
CA SER A 136 21.11 1.00 1.77
C SER A 136 22.16 0.65 0.72
N VAL A 137 21.93 1.00 -0.55
CA VAL A 137 22.92 0.82 -1.63
C VAL A 137 24.18 1.65 -1.37
N ARG A 138 24.02 2.91 -0.94
CA ARG A 138 25.16 3.79 -0.59
C ARG A 138 25.94 3.25 0.61
N SER A 139 25.26 2.78 1.64
CA SER A 139 25.91 2.21 2.83
C SER A 139 26.75 0.96 2.50
N ARG A 140 26.32 0.12 1.55
CA ARG A 140 27.15 -1.01 1.08
C ARG A 140 28.39 -0.55 0.35
N LYS A 141 28.29 0.43 -0.56
CA LYS A 141 29.46 0.97 -1.29
C LYS A 141 30.54 1.51 -0.35
N ASN A 142 30.15 2.16 0.75
CA ASN A 142 31.11 2.69 1.73
C ASN A 142 31.79 1.62 2.59
N LYS A 143 31.26 0.39 2.65
CA LYS A 143 31.91 -0.73 3.38
C LYS A 143 32.92 -1.51 2.52
N THR A 144 32.88 -1.32 1.20
CA THR A 144 33.75 -2.00 0.24
C THR A 144 34.95 -1.16 -0.20
N ASN A 145 35.06 0.08 0.27
CA ASN A 145 36.21 0.97 0.10
C ASN A 145 36.95 1.08 1.43
#